data_AF-A0A9N8P2U8-F1
#
_entry.id   AF-A0A9N8P2U8-F1
#
_cell.length_a   1.000
_cell.length_b   1.000
_cell.length_c   1.000
_cell.angle_alpha   90.00
_cell.angle_beta   90.00
_cell.angle_gamma   90.00
#
_symmetry.space_group_name_H-M   'P 1'
#
loop_
_entity.id
_entity.type
_entity.pdbx_description
1 polymer ?
#
loop_
_entity_poly.entity_id
_entity_poly.type
_entity_poly.pdbx_seq_one_letter_code
_entity_poly.pdbx_strand_id
1 'polypeptide(L)'
;MIKIINYLFVKLTIFGAKPIAMDRIYEVEKSAPNLIVYALPVVLFFTVLEFVVFYFLERKEYDKKETLGSVLIGLGNLTVNLIMKAGLLYAVVAIYNILPYRMEFNWWSLIPCFILYDFSSYWTHRISHYCRFFWATHVVHHSAEQYNLTVSFRQSWFQYIKIVLFIPLIFAGFHPAVFFIANQLSVLYQFWVHTEAIGKLHPFIEKYFGTPSNHRVHHGSQEKYLDKNFGATFMIWDHLFGSFQYEEEKPRYGITSLLKSKLNPLYLNIHEFQDIISDVKKAKGFRKKVYYIFASPDIIAKNKLKKETTQSLKLSISCQQVKKNNKHFKSSYSNTLAEKIIV
;
A
#
# COMPACT_ATOMS: atom_id res chain seq x y z
N MET A 1 -3.67 -52.81 -5.12
CA MET A 1 -4.40 -51.53 -4.91
C MET A 1 -4.34 -51.08 -3.44
N ILE A 2 -4.85 -51.85 -2.48
CA ILE A 2 -4.87 -51.47 -1.03
C ILE A 2 -3.46 -51.26 -0.44
N LYS A 3 -2.46 -52.07 -0.79
CA LYS A 3 -1.05 -51.85 -0.36
C LYS A 3 -0.43 -50.58 -0.94
N ILE A 4 -0.80 -50.18 -2.16
CA ILE A 4 -0.33 -48.93 -2.79
C ILE A 4 -1.03 -47.72 -2.17
N ILE A 5 -2.33 -47.85 -1.90
CA ILE A 5 -3.12 -46.82 -1.18
C ILE A 5 -2.58 -46.64 0.23
N ASN A 6 -2.31 -47.71 0.97
CA ASN A 6 -1.71 -47.63 2.30
C ASN A 6 -0.25 -47.14 2.25
N TYR A 7 0.54 -47.51 1.25
CA TYR A 7 1.90 -46.97 1.07
C TYR A 7 1.90 -45.47 0.76
N LEU A 8 0.93 -44.99 -0.02
CA LEU A 8 0.70 -43.57 -0.26
C LEU A 8 0.18 -42.87 1.02
N PHE A 9 -0.78 -43.45 1.74
CA PHE A 9 -1.32 -42.88 2.99
C PHE A 9 -0.30 -42.82 4.13
N VAL A 10 0.58 -43.82 4.26
CA VAL A 10 1.60 -43.88 5.33
C VAL A 10 2.76 -42.91 5.09
N LYS A 11 3.02 -42.50 3.84
CA LYS A 11 4.00 -41.44 3.51
C LYS A 11 3.38 -40.04 3.38
N LEU A 12 2.06 -39.92 3.30
CA LEU A 12 1.33 -38.65 3.30
C LEU A 12 0.74 -38.37 4.69
N THR A 13 1.56 -38.44 5.75
CA THR A 13 1.22 -37.68 6.96
C THR A 13 1.38 -36.20 6.63
N ILE A 14 0.32 -35.60 6.07
CA ILE A 14 0.25 -34.17 5.72
C ILE A 14 0.62 -33.30 6.92
N PHE A 15 0.33 -33.79 8.13
CA PHE A 15 0.56 -33.13 9.40
C PHE A 15 1.46 -33.99 10.31
N GLY A 16 2.09 -33.36 11.29
CA GLY A 16 2.94 -34.02 12.29
C GLY A 16 4.43 -33.97 11.96
N ALA A 17 4.84 -33.05 11.08
CA ALA A 17 6.25 -32.84 10.78
C ALA A 17 7.07 -32.61 12.07
N LYS A 18 8.34 -33.03 12.05
CA LYS A 18 9.25 -32.81 13.17
C LYS A 18 9.50 -31.30 13.36
N PRO A 19 9.65 -30.82 14.61
CA PRO A 19 10.12 -29.47 14.88
C PRO A 19 11.47 -29.22 14.21
N ILE A 20 11.68 -27.99 13.74
CA ILE A 20 12.95 -27.52 13.19
C ILE A 20 13.84 -27.08 14.35
N ALA A 21 15.01 -27.68 14.48
CA ALA A 21 15.95 -27.29 15.53
C ALA A 21 16.48 -25.86 15.25
N MET A 22 16.55 -25.01 16.27
CA MET A 22 16.86 -23.58 16.10
C MET A 22 18.28 -23.33 15.58
N ASP A 23 19.22 -24.23 15.91
CA ASP A 23 20.59 -24.26 15.39
C ASP A 23 20.66 -24.64 13.90
N ARG A 24 19.58 -25.22 13.35
CA ARG A 24 19.45 -25.62 11.93
C ARG A 24 18.52 -24.71 11.12
N ILE A 25 18.24 -23.50 11.59
CA ILE A 25 17.42 -22.52 10.83
C ILE A 25 18.03 -22.21 9.45
N TYR A 26 19.35 -22.23 9.31
CA TYR A 26 20.01 -22.02 8.02
C TYR A 26 19.60 -23.05 6.95
N GLU A 27 19.16 -24.25 7.35
CA GLU A 27 18.66 -25.27 6.43
C GLU A 27 17.32 -24.86 5.81
N VAL A 28 16.48 -24.15 6.58
CA VAL A 28 15.24 -23.56 6.08
C VAL A 28 15.54 -22.49 5.04
N GLU A 29 16.54 -21.63 5.30
CA GLU A 29 16.98 -20.63 4.33
C GLU A 29 17.53 -21.27 3.05
N LYS A 30 18.33 -22.33 3.17
CA LYS A 30 18.84 -23.08 2.01
C LYS A 30 17.71 -23.76 1.21
N SER A 31 16.65 -24.18 1.89
CA SER A 31 15.48 -24.82 1.26
C SER A 31 14.54 -23.81 0.58
N ALA A 32 14.62 -22.53 0.95
CA ALA A 32 13.87 -21.44 0.32
C ALA A 32 14.83 -20.58 -0.52
N PRO A 33 15.08 -20.93 -1.79
CA PRO A 33 15.99 -20.16 -2.64
C PRO A 33 15.59 -18.68 -2.66
N ASN A 34 16.57 -17.80 -2.72
CA ASN A 34 16.34 -16.35 -2.78
C ASN A 34 15.96 -15.94 -4.22
N LEU A 35 14.72 -16.23 -4.59
CA LEU A 35 14.14 -15.96 -5.91
C LEU A 35 14.27 -14.48 -6.30
N ILE A 36 14.19 -13.58 -5.33
CA ILE A 36 14.33 -12.13 -5.56
C ILE A 36 15.71 -11.79 -6.10
N VAL A 37 16.78 -12.38 -5.56
CA VAL A 37 18.15 -12.13 -6.03
C VAL A 37 18.34 -12.62 -7.47
N TYR A 38 17.78 -13.79 -7.80
CA TYR A 38 17.82 -14.31 -9.17
C TYR A 38 16.98 -13.49 -10.15
N ALA A 39 15.87 -12.91 -9.70
CA ALA A 39 15.02 -12.06 -10.52
C ALA A 39 15.54 -10.63 -10.69
N LEU A 40 16.44 -10.17 -9.82
CA LEU A 40 16.93 -8.79 -9.83
C LEU A 40 17.53 -8.35 -11.18
N PRO A 41 18.36 -9.14 -11.89
CA PRO A 41 18.83 -8.77 -13.23
C PRO A 41 17.69 -8.57 -14.23
N VAL A 42 16.64 -9.40 -14.15
CA VAL A 42 15.47 -9.34 -15.04
C VAL A 42 14.64 -8.09 -14.71
N VAL A 43 14.40 -7.82 -13.43
CA VAL A 43 13.72 -6.61 -12.94
C VAL A 43 14.42 -5.36 -13.43
N LEU A 44 15.74 -5.26 -13.23
CA LEU A 44 16.55 -4.12 -13.67
C LEU A 44 16.56 -3.99 -15.19
N PHE A 45 16.68 -5.10 -15.92
CA PHE A 45 16.62 -5.10 -17.38
C PHE A 45 15.31 -4.50 -17.89
N PHE A 46 14.15 -4.96 -17.39
CA PHE A 46 12.86 -4.44 -17.84
C PHE A 46 12.61 -3.00 -17.40
N THR A 47 13.09 -2.58 -16.23
CA THR A 47 13.01 -1.17 -15.81
C THR A 47 13.84 -0.26 -16.71
N VAL A 48 15.06 -0.66 -17.07
CA VAL A 48 15.91 0.11 -18.01
C VAL A 48 15.30 0.10 -19.41
N LEU A 49 14.77 -1.05 -19.85
CA LEU A 49 14.10 -1.17 -21.15
C LEU A 49 12.89 -0.23 -21.25
N GLU A 50 12.01 -0.21 -20.24
CA GLU A 50 10.86 0.69 -20.20
C GLU A 50 11.30 2.15 -20.23
N PHE A 51 12.31 2.52 -19.43
CA PHE A 51 12.87 3.87 -19.43
C PHE A 51 13.38 4.28 -20.82
N VAL A 52 14.16 3.42 -21.49
CA VAL A 52 14.69 3.67 -22.82
C VAL A 52 13.57 3.80 -23.86
N VAL A 53 12.60 2.88 -23.83
CA VAL A 53 11.46 2.91 -24.75
C VAL A 53 10.63 4.18 -24.56
N PHE A 54 10.31 4.56 -23.33
CA PHE A 54 9.55 5.77 -23.05
C PHE A 54 10.32 7.04 -23.43
N TYR A 55 11.65 7.06 -23.24
CA TYR A 55 12.50 8.14 -23.70
C TYR A 55 12.41 8.32 -25.23
N PHE A 56 12.50 7.23 -26.01
CA PHE A 56 12.39 7.30 -27.47
C PHE A 56 10.98 7.58 -27.99
N LEU A 57 9.94 7.21 -27.23
CA LEU A 57 8.54 7.52 -27.54
C LEU A 57 8.11 8.92 -27.04
N GLU A 58 9.04 9.72 -26.52
CA GLU A 58 8.78 11.05 -25.95
C GLU A 58 7.68 11.07 -24.87
N ARG A 59 7.54 9.93 -24.17
CA ARG A 59 6.63 9.72 -23.06
C ARG A 59 7.19 10.38 -21.80
N LYS A 60 6.35 11.15 -21.10
CA LYS A 60 6.72 11.92 -19.88
C LYS A 60 6.49 11.16 -18.58
N GLU A 61 6.34 9.84 -18.67
CA GLU A 61 6.07 8.91 -17.58
C GLU A 61 7.28 8.70 -16.65
N TYR A 62 8.44 9.30 -16.92
CA TYR A 62 9.59 9.32 -16.01
C TYR A 62 9.96 10.74 -15.59
N ASP A 63 9.64 11.09 -14.34
CA ASP A 63 10.18 12.28 -13.69
C ASP A 63 11.50 11.94 -12.96
N LYS A 64 12.53 12.77 -13.16
CA LYS A 64 13.87 12.51 -12.59
C LYS A 64 13.86 12.47 -11.06
N LYS A 65 13.13 13.40 -10.40
CA LYS A 65 13.10 13.49 -8.93
C LYS A 65 12.32 12.32 -8.35
N GLU A 66 11.21 11.98 -8.98
CA GLU A 66 10.35 10.87 -8.53
C GLU A 66 11.04 9.51 -8.72
N THR A 67 11.70 9.31 -9.87
CA THR A 67 12.50 8.10 -10.19
C THR A 67 13.62 7.91 -9.19
N LEU A 68 14.41 8.95 -8.94
CA LEU A 68 15.49 8.89 -7.94
C LEU A 68 14.92 8.66 -6.53
N GLY A 69 13.79 9.28 -6.19
CA GLY A 69 13.06 9.01 -4.95
C GLY A 69 12.64 7.56 -4.82
N SER A 70 12.10 6.94 -5.87
CA SER A 70 11.72 5.53 -5.92
C SER A 70 12.92 4.61 -5.66
N VAL A 71 14.05 4.87 -6.32
CA VAL A 71 15.27 4.08 -6.15
C VAL A 71 15.80 4.20 -4.72
N LEU A 72 15.88 5.41 -4.16
CA LEU A 72 16.34 5.64 -2.79
C LEU A 72 15.43 4.98 -1.75
N ILE A 73 14.10 5.05 -1.94
CA ILE A 73 13.14 4.34 -1.09
C ILE A 73 13.37 2.83 -1.19
N GLY A 74 13.51 2.29 -2.41
CA GLY A 74 13.74 0.87 -2.67
C GLY A 74 15.03 0.35 -2.03
N LEU A 75 16.13 1.11 -2.12
CA LEU A 75 17.39 0.76 -1.45
C LEU A 75 17.22 0.70 0.08
N GLY A 76 16.58 1.72 0.68
CA GLY A 76 16.28 1.70 2.11
C GLY A 76 15.36 0.55 2.51
N ASN A 77 14.34 0.26 1.69
CA ASN A 77 13.43 -0.85 1.90
C ASN A 77 14.16 -2.20 1.86
N LEU A 78 15.09 -2.40 0.91
CA LEU A 78 15.93 -3.59 0.83
C LEU A 78 16.76 -3.77 2.10
N THR A 79 17.40 -2.70 2.61
CA THR A 79 18.16 -2.75 3.87
C THR A 79 17.28 -3.17 5.04
N VAL A 80 16.11 -2.54 5.19
CA VAL A 80 15.15 -2.93 6.25
C VAL A 80 14.70 -4.38 6.06
N ASN A 81 14.44 -4.81 4.83
CA ASN A 81 14.01 -6.17 4.55
C ASN A 81 15.06 -7.22 4.94
N LEU A 82 16.33 -6.96 4.65
CA LEU A 82 17.42 -7.86 5.03
C LEU A 82 17.52 -8.03 6.55
N ILE A 83 17.40 -6.93 7.31
CA ILE A 83 17.44 -6.95 8.78
C ILE A 83 16.24 -7.70 9.35
N MET A 84 15.03 -7.39 8.87
CA MET A 84 13.79 -7.94 9.40
C MET A 84 13.54 -9.39 8.98
N LYS A 85 14.05 -9.84 7.83
CA LYS A 85 13.89 -11.22 7.32
C LYS A 85 14.41 -12.26 8.32
N ALA A 86 15.57 -12.02 8.93
CA ALA A 86 16.15 -12.96 9.90
C ALA A 86 15.27 -13.11 11.14
N GLY A 87 14.80 -11.98 11.71
CA GLY A 87 13.88 -11.99 12.85
C GLY A 87 12.54 -12.65 12.53
N LEU A 88 11.99 -12.38 11.33
CA LEU A 88 10.76 -13.01 10.87
C LEU A 88 10.92 -14.52 10.68
N LEU A 89 12.03 -14.97 10.09
CA LEU A 89 12.33 -16.39 9.94
C LEU A 89 12.36 -17.09 11.29
N TYR A 90 13.05 -16.52 12.29
CA TYR A 90 13.08 -17.07 13.64
C TYR A 90 11.69 -17.13 14.27
N ALA A 91 10.89 -16.06 14.15
CA ALA A 91 9.52 -16.01 14.67
C ALA A 91 8.60 -17.06 14.02
N VAL A 92 8.66 -17.20 12.69
CA VAL A 92 7.85 -18.18 11.95
C VAL A 92 8.26 -19.60 12.32
N VAL A 93 9.56 -19.89 12.46
CA VAL A 93 10.05 -21.21 12.92
C VAL A 93 9.62 -21.49 14.36
N ALA A 94 9.69 -20.49 15.25
CA ALA A 94 9.24 -20.63 16.63
C ALA A 94 7.74 -20.95 16.72
N ILE A 95 6.91 -20.22 15.96
CA ILE A 95 5.48 -20.50 15.89
C ILE A 95 5.25 -21.89 15.28
N TYR A 96 5.88 -22.21 14.16
CA TYR A 96 5.76 -23.52 13.53
C TYR A 96 6.06 -24.66 14.53
N ASN A 97 7.14 -24.56 15.31
CA ASN A 97 7.55 -25.57 16.28
C ASN A 97 6.55 -25.82 17.43
N ILE A 98 5.68 -24.87 17.76
CA ILE A 98 4.64 -25.08 18.79
C ILE A 98 3.36 -25.70 18.24
N LEU A 99 3.15 -25.69 16.92
CA LEU A 99 1.91 -26.19 16.30
C LEU A 99 1.87 -27.73 16.28
N PRO A 100 0.80 -28.39 16.73
CA PRO A 100 0.71 -29.86 16.64
C PRO A 100 0.48 -30.37 15.21
N TYR A 101 0.02 -29.50 14.30
CA TYR A 101 -0.34 -29.80 12.91
C TYR A 101 0.67 -29.23 11.89
N ARG A 102 1.97 -29.28 12.20
CA ARG A 102 3.03 -28.88 11.25
C ARG A 102 3.00 -29.71 9.97
N MET A 103 3.07 -29.05 8.82
CA MET A 103 3.19 -29.69 7.52
C MET A 103 4.66 -29.86 7.11
N GLU A 104 5.02 -31.01 6.56
CA GLU A 104 6.37 -31.24 6.04
C GLU A 104 6.66 -30.38 4.81
N PHE A 105 7.94 -30.11 4.54
CA PHE A 105 8.37 -29.42 3.34
C PHE A 105 8.00 -30.23 2.09
N ASN A 106 6.94 -29.81 1.39
CA ASN A 106 6.42 -30.47 0.21
C ASN A 106 6.07 -29.46 -0.87
N TRP A 107 6.46 -29.73 -2.11
CA TRP A 107 6.21 -28.83 -3.24
C TRP A 107 4.72 -28.53 -3.45
N TRP A 108 3.84 -29.53 -3.24
CA TRP A 108 2.40 -29.36 -3.46
C TRP A 108 1.77 -28.42 -2.44
N SER A 109 2.33 -28.32 -1.23
CA SER A 109 1.84 -27.42 -0.17
C SER A 109 2.01 -25.94 -0.53
N LEU A 110 2.87 -25.64 -1.52
CA LEU A 110 3.03 -24.29 -2.06
C LEU A 110 1.75 -23.75 -2.67
N ILE A 111 0.95 -24.58 -3.35
CA ILE A 111 -0.28 -24.12 -4.02
C ILE A 111 -1.29 -23.57 -2.99
N PRO A 112 -1.76 -24.34 -1.99
CA PRO A 112 -2.67 -23.81 -0.98
C PRO A 112 -2.02 -22.71 -0.13
N CYS A 113 -0.72 -22.79 0.16
CA CYS A 113 -0.01 -21.72 0.86
C CYS A 113 -0.03 -20.41 0.08
N PHE A 114 0.23 -20.45 -1.23
CA PHE A 114 0.24 -19.28 -2.10
C PHE A 114 -1.16 -18.67 -2.25
N ILE A 115 -2.21 -19.48 -2.39
CA ILE A 115 -3.60 -18.99 -2.42
C ILE A 115 -3.95 -18.26 -1.11
N LEU A 116 -3.61 -18.83 0.04
CA LEU A 116 -3.85 -18.21 1.34
C LEU A 116 -2.95 -16.99 1.58
N TYR A 117 -1.74 -17.00 1.02
CA TYR A 117 -0.84 -15.85 1.01
C TYR A 117 -1.44 -14.69 0.23
N ASP A 118 -1.93 -14.94 -0.99
CA ASP A 118 -2.58 -13.94 -1.82
C ASP A 118 -3.86 -13.40 -1.17
N PHE A 119 -4.66 -14.26 -0.52
CA PHE A 119 -5.81 -13.84 0.30
C PHE A 119 -5.40 -12.93 1.47
N SER A 120 -4.34 -13.30 2.20
CA SER A 120 -3.80 -12.48 3.30
C SER A 120 -3.25 -11.15 2.78
N SER A 121 -2.63 -11.16 1.59
CA SER A 121 -2.17 -9.97 0.88
C SER A 121 -3.34 -9.05 0.51
N TYR A 122 -4.43 -9.59 -0.05
CA TYR A 122 -5.65 -8.84 -0.36
C TYR A 122 -6.19 -8.10 0.87
N TRP A 123 -6.35 -8.79 1.99
CA TRP A 123 -6.86 -8.16 3.22
C TRP A 123 -5.89 -7.16 3.81
N THR A 124 -4.60 -7.48 3.78
CA THR A 124 -3.55 -6.53 4.19
C THR A 124 -3.61 -5.26 3.37
N HIS A 125 -3.81 -5.39 2.07
CA HIS A 125 -3.89 -4.29 1.14
C HIS A 125 -5.15 -3.47 1.39
N ARG A 126 -6.32 -4.10 1.43
CA ARG A 126 -7.60 -3.45 1.75
C ARG A 126 -7.56 -2.73 3.10
N ILE A 127 -7.08 -3.38 4.17
CA ILE A 127 -6.96 -2.74 5.49
C ILE A 127 -6.03 -1.53 5.43
N SER A 128 -4.96 -1.57 4.62
CA SER A 128 -4.07 -0.43 4.42
C SER A 128 -4.78 0.78 3.80
N HIS A 129 -5.84 0.58 3.03
CA HIS A 129 -6.65 1.67 2.46
C HIS A 129 -7.77 2.13 3.40
N TYR A 130 -8.32 1.26 4.25
CA TYR A 130 -9.43 1.59 5.16
C TYR A 130 -9.01 1.98 6.59
N CYS A 131 -7.74 1.79 6.96
CA CYS A 131 -7.21 2.14 8.29
C CYS A 131 -5.99 3.05 8.16
N ARG A 132 -6.10 4.29 8.65
CA ARG A 132 -5.05 5.31 8.48
C ARG A 132 -3.68 4.93 9.03
N PHE A 133 -3.62 4.18 10.13
CA PHE A 133 -2.34 3.68 10.64
C PHE A 133 -1.63 2.76 9.62
N PHE A 134 -2.37 1.83 9.00
CA PHE A 134 -1.79 0.97 7.97
C PHE A 134 -1.59 1.72 6.65
N TRP A 135 -2.42 2.71 6.34
CA TRP A 135 -2.18 3.64 5.23
C TRP A 135 -0.83 4.35 5.35
N ALA A 136 -0.43 4.78 6.54
CA ALA A 136 0.89 5.40 6.74
C ALA A 136 2.06 4.48 6.34
N THR A 137 1.87 3.16 6.38
CA THR A 137 2.86 2.17 5.90
C THR A 137 2.73 1.85 4.40
N HIS A 138 1.83 2.51 3.68
CA HIS A 138 1.48 2.19 2.31
C HIS A 138 1.42 3.40 1.37
N VAL A 139 1.06 4.58 1.88
CA VAL A 139 0.90 5.85 1.14
C VAL A 139 2.08 6.19 0.25
N VAL A 140 3.32 5.87 0.66
CA VAL A 140 4.52 6.10 -0.14
C VAL A 140 4.47 5.35 -1.49
N HIS A 141 3.81 4.18 -1.53
CA HIS A 141 3.60 3.41 -2.75
C HIS A 141 2.68 4.14 -3.73
N HIS A 142 1.61 4.74 -3.22
CA HIS A 142 0.65 5.52 -4.00
C HIS A 142 1.11 6.94 -4.32
N SER A 143 2.18 7.41 -3.68
CA SER A 143 2.62 8.81 -3.81
C SER A 143 3.24 9.18 -5.16
N ALA A 144 3.51 8.22 -6.05
CA ALA A 144 4.03 8.50 -7.39
C ALA A 144 2.95 9.11 -8.29
N GLU A 145 3.26 10.25 -8.91
CA GLU A 145 2.38 10.90 -9.88
C GLU A 145 2.60 10.39 -11.32
N GLN A 146 3.76 9.76 -11.57
CA GLN A 146 4.07 9.05 -12.80
C GLN A 146 4.05 7.54 -12.55
N TYR A 147 3.47 6.79 -13.49
CA TYR A 147 3.28 5.35 -13.33
C TYR A 147 4.19 4.56 -14.29
N ASN A 148 5.21 3.93 -13.73
CA ASN A 148 6.23 3.16 -14.43
C ASN A 148 6.81 2.10 -13.47
N LEU A 149 7.68 1.22 -13.95
CA LEU A 149 8.20 0.08 -13.19
C LEU A 149 8.95 0.48 -11.92
N THR A 150 9.44 1.72 -11.81
CA THR A 150 10.09 2.19 -10.58
C THR A 150 9.11 2.41 -9.43
N VAL A 151 7.80 2.51 -9.70
CA VAL A 151 6.76 2.54 -8.66
C VAL A 151 6.79 1.26 -7.82
N SER A 152 7.15 0.12 -8.42
CA SER A 152 7.31 -1.14 -7.68
C SER A 152 8.36 -1.03 -6.56
N PHE A 153 9.37 -0.16 -6.71
CA PHE A 153 10.44 0.06 -5.72
C PHE A 153 10.01 0.97 -4.56
N ARG A 154 8.86 1.67 -4.69
CA ARG A 154 8.32 2.58 -3.65
C ARG A 154 7.63 1.83 -2.52
N GLN A 155 8.34 0.90 -1.90
CA GLN A 155 7.85 0.15 -0.74
C GLN A 155 8.25 0.85 0.56
N SER A 156 7.30 0.97 1.49
CA SER A 156 7.54 1.66 2.77
C SER A 156 8.57 0.93 3.62
N TRP A 157 9.41 1.69 4.32
CA TRP A 157 10.32 1.16 5.33
C TRP A 157 9.58 0.58 6.54
N PHE A 158 8.30 0.91 6.72
CA PHE A 158 7.46 0.43 7.82
C PHE A 158 6.53 -0.73 7.41
N GLN A 159 6.67 -1.26 6.18
CA GLN A 159 5.77 -2.31 5.67
C GLN A 159 5.73 -3.58 6.52
N TYR A 160 6.80 -3.90 7.26
CA TYR A 160 6.87 -5.07 8.15
C TYR A 160 5.82 -5.08 9.25
N ILE A 161 5.30 -3.91 9.63
CA ILE A 161 4.20 -3.84 10.62
C ILE A 161 2.98 -4.63 10.13
N LYS A 162 2.78 -4.74 8.82
CA LYS A 162 1.67 -5.49 8.21
C LYS A 162 1.77 -7.01 8.43
N ILE A 163 2.91 -7.54 8.89
CA ILE A 163 3.05 -8.98 9.18
C ILE A 163 2.03 -9.49 10.19
N VAL A 164 1.50 -8.62 11.06
CA VAL A 164 0.44 -8.96 12.01
C VAL A 164 -0.81 -9.51 11.31
N LEU A 165 -1.06 -9.10 10.07
CA LEU A 165 -2.19 -9.55 9.25
C LEU A 165 -1.93 -10.89 8.55
N PHE A 166 -0.67 -11.34 8.52
CA PHE A 166 -0.26 -12.67 8.05
C PHE A 166 -0.19 -13.72 9.17
N ILE A 167 -0.39 -13.32 10.44
CA ILE A 167 -0.38 -14.23 11.58
C ILE A 167 -1.32 -15.44 11.36
N PRO A 168 -2.58 -15.29 10.89
CA PRO A 168 -3.44 -16.44 10.62
C PRO A 168 -2.82 -17.47 9.66
N LEU A 169 -2.11 -17.01 8.62
CA LEU A 169 -1.41 -17.88 7.67
C LEU A 169 -0.18 -18.56 8.31
N ILE A 170 0.57 -17.84 9.14
CA ILE A 170 1.70 -18.43 9.88
C ILE A 170 1.21 -19.55 10.82
N PHE A 171 0.04 -19.37 11.43
CA PHE A 171 -0.61 -20.39 12.26
C PHE A 171 -1.29 -21.52 11.48
N ALA A 172 -1.31 -21.48 10.14
CA ALA A 172 -1.87 -22.55 9.31
C ALA A 172 -0.96 -23.80 9.21
N GLY A 173 0.26 -23.73 9.75
CA GLY A 173 1.13 -24.90 9.90
C GLY A 173 1.97 -25.26 8.67
N PHE A 174 1.97 -24.43 7.62
CA PHE A 174 2.87 -24.63 6.47
C PHE A 174 4.33 -24.59 6.90
N HIS A 175 5.15 -25.42 6.25
CA HIS A 175 6.59 -25.38 6.45
C HIS A 175 7.13 -23.97 6.19
N PRO A 176 7.99 -23.40 7.05
CA PRO A 176 8.45 -22.01 6.91
C PRO A 176 9.06 -21.68 5.54
N ALA A 177 9.82 -22.61 4.94
CA ALA A 177 10.37 -22.43 3.59
C ALA A 177 9.26 -22.19 2.54
N VAL A 178 8.13 -22.88 2.64
CA VAL A 178 6.99 -22.75 1.70
C VAL A 178 6.35 -21.36 1.85
N PHE A 179 6.17 -20.89 3.08
CA PHE A 179 5.68 -19.53 3.36
C PHE A 179 6.58 -18.46 2.73
N PHE A 180 7.90 -18.58 2.89
CA PHE A 180 8.84 -17.62 2.30
C PHE A 180 8.94 -17.71 0.78
N ILE A 181 8.78 -18.89 0.18
CA ILE A 181 8.67 -19.05 -1.27
C ILE A 181 7.38 -18.36 -1.77
N ALA A 182 6.24 -18.60 -1.12
CA ALA A 182 4.97 -17.95 -1.48
C ALA A 182 5.05 -16.42 -1.39
N ASN A 183 5.67 -15.88 -0.34
CA ASN A 183 5.95 -14.44 -0.22
C ASN A 183 6.77 -13.92 -1.40
N GLN A 184 7.88 -14.58 -1.75
CA GLN A 184 8.73 -14.15 -2.86
C GLN A 184 8.00 -14.19 -4.21
N LEU A 185 7.20 -15.23 -4.46
CA LEU A 185 6.40 -15.33 -5.67
C LEU A 185 5.37 -14.19 -5.77
N SER A 186 4.73 -13.84 -4.65
CA SER A 186 3.78 -12.72 -4.60
C SER A 186 4.48 -11.38 -4.88
N VAL A 187 5.65 -11.15 -4.27
CA VAL A 187 6.46 -9.94 -4.50
C VAL A 187 6.88 -9.83 -5.98
N LEU A 188 7.33 -10.93 -6.58
CA LEU A 188 7.74 -10.94 -7.98
C LEU A 188 6.55 -10.74 -8.93
N TYR A 189 5.40 -11.30 -8.62
CA TYR A 189 4.18 -11.06 -9.38
C TYR A 189 3.80 -9.57 -9.37
N GLN A 190 3.95 -8.90 -8.24
CA GLN A 190 3.61 -7.48 -8.12
C GLN A 190 4.54 -6.54 -8.91
N PHE A 191 5.68 -6.99 -9.43
CA PHE A 191 6.58 -6.09 -10.18
C PHE A 191 6.01 -5.64 -11.53
N TRP A 192 5.51 -6.58 -12.34
CA TRP A 192 5.19 -6.31 -13.75
C TRP A 192 3.88 -5.52 -13.94
N VAL A 193 3.04 -5.43 -12.89
CA VAL A 193 1.78 -4.68 -12.92
C VAL A 193 1.96 -3.17 -12.78
N HIS A 194 3.17 -2.69 -12.46
CA HIS A 194 3.49 -1.26 -12.35
C HIS A 194 3.95 -0.65 -13.67
N THR A 195 3.10 -0.65 -14.70
CA THR A 195 3.49 -0.07 -16.00
C THR A 195 2.29 0.52 -16.77
N GLU A 196 2.56 1.55 -17.56
CA GLU A 196 1.66 2.04 -18.63
C GLU A 196 2.03 1.51 -20.02
N ALA A 197 3.12 0.74 -20.14
CA ALA A 197 3.57 0.19 -21.43
C ALA A 197 2.62 -0.90 -21.94
N ILE A 198 2.01 -1.65 -21.02
CA ILE A 198 1.01 -2.67 -21.32
C ILE A 198 -0.37 -2.05 -21.12
N GLY A 199 -1.19 -2.04 -22.17
CA GLY A 199 -2.56 -1.52 -22.13
C GLY A 199 -3.52 -2.41 -21.34
N LYS A 200 -4.70 -2.68 -21.89
CA LYS A 200 -5.65 -3.66 -21.34
C LYS A 200 -5.36 -5.02 -21.96
N LEU A 201 -5.30 -6.05 -21.12
CA LEU A 201 -5.24 -7.44 -21.57
C LEU A 201 -6.65 -7.95 -21.92
N HIS A 202 -6.72 -9.20 -22.37
CA HIS A 202 -7.99 -9.84 -22.67
C HIS A 202 -8.91 -9.79 -21.42
N PRO A 203 -10.21 -9.46 -21.55
CA PRO A 203 -11.11 -9.25 -20.39
C PRO A 203 -11.18 -10.43 -19.41
N PHE A 204 -10.95 -11.66 -19.90
CA PHE A 204 -10.83 -12.83 -19.04
C PHE A 204 -9.65 -12.73 -18.07
N ILE A 205 -8.48 -12.28 -18.53
CA ILE A 205 -7.27 -12.14 -17.71
C ILE A 205 -7.51 -11.02 -16.69
N GLU A 206 -8.00 -9.87 -17.14
CA GLU A 206 -8.37 -8.70 -16.32
C GLU A 206 -9.37 -9.01 -15.20
N LYS A 207 -10.20 -10.04 -15.39
CA LYS A 207 -11.24 -10.46 -14.44
C LYS A 207 -10.70 -11.38 -13.35
N TYR A 208 -9.66 -12.16 -13.62
CA TYR A 208 -9.20 -13.22 -12.71
C TYR A 208 -7.79 -13.01 -12.16
N PHE A 209 -6.94 -12.27 -12.86
CA PHE A 209 -5.54 -12.08 -12.54
C PHE A 209 -5.19 -10.59 -12.45
N GLY A 210 -4.27 -10.24 -11.56
CA GLY A 210 -3.77 -8.88 -11.44
C GLY A 210 -3.03 -8.46 -12.70
N THR A 211 -3.51 -7.42 -13.36
CA THR A 211 -2.88 -6.88 -14.57
C THR A 211 -2.39 -5.45 -14.32
N PRO A 212 -1.56 -4.90 -15.24
CA PRO A 212 -1.27 -3.49 -15.28
C PRO A 212 -2.51 -2.60 -15.30
N SER A 213 -3.59 -3.01 -15.99
CA SER A 213 -4.83 -2.23 -16.05
C SER A 213 -5.58 -2.18 -14.72
N ASN A 214 -5.76 -3.33 -14.06
CA ASN A 214 -6.38 -3.37 -12.74
C ASN A 214 -5.55 -2.56 -11.72
N HIS A 215 -4.22 -2.66 -11.81
CA HIS A 215 -3.32 -2.01 -10.86
C HIS A 215 -3.17 -0.50 -11.12
N ARG A 216 -3.26 -0.03 -12.37
CA ARG A 216 -3.40 1.40 -12.68
C ARG A 216 -4.66 1.99 -12.04
N VAL A 217 -5.80 1.29 -12.13
CA VAL A 217 -7.04 1.69 -11.44
C VAL A 217 -6.81 1.78 -9.94
N HIS A 218 -6.17 0.76 -9.36
CA HIS A 218 -5.86 0.75 -7.94
C HIS A 218 -5.01 1.97 -7.49
N HIS A 219 -4.05 2.38 -8.32
CA HIS A 219 -3.24 3.58 -8.09
C HIS A 219 -3.91 4.90 -8.47
N GLY A 220 -5.15 4.87 -8.96
CA GLY A 220 -5.91 6.05 -9.35
C GLY A 220 -6.40 6.86 -8.15
N SER A 221 -6.27 8.18 -8.25
CA SER A 221 -6.72 9.16 -7.25
C SER A 221 -8.09 9.78 -7.53
N GLN A 222 -8.72 9.41 -8.66
CA GLN A 222 -10.09 9.82 -9.01
C GLN A 222 -11.10 9.09 -8.13
N GLU A 223 -12.22 9.77 -7.79
CA GLU A 223 -13.29 9.22 -6.94
C GLU A 223 -13.78 7.82 -7.36
N LYS A 224 -13.92 7.58 -8.67
CA LYS A 224 -14.37 6.27 -9.20
C LYS A 224 -13.39 5.12 -8.97
N TYR A 225 -12.11 5.43 -8.73
CA TYR A 225 -11.02 4.47 -8.61
C TYR A 225 -10.48 4.35 -7.18
N LEU A 226 -10.95 5.20 -6.26
CA LEU A 226 -10.60 5.09 -4.84
C LEU A 226 -11.06 3.75 -4.27
N ASP A 227 -10.20 3.13 -3.48
CA ASP A 227 -10.46 1.89 -2.75
C ASP A 227 -10.94 0.73 -3.64
N LYS A 228 -10.35 0.59 -4.83
CA LYS A 228 -10.62 -0.50 -5.80
C LYS A 228 -9.41 -1.42 -6.03
N ASN A 229 -9.68 -2.64 -6.49
CA ASN A 229 -8.69 -3.61 -6.99
C ASN A 229 -7.52 -3.87 -6.03
N PHE A 230 -7.79 -4.46 -4.86
CA PHE A 230 -6.76 -4.74 -3.85
C PHE A 230 -6.00 -6.05 -4.07
N GLY A 231 -6.47 -6.94 -4.95
CA GLY A 231 -5.81 -8.21 -5.23
C GLY A 231 -4.41 -8.01 -5.79
N ALA A 232 -3.48 -8.86 -5.35
CA ALA A 232 -2.13 -8.86 -5.89
C ALA A 232 -2.09 -9.77 -7.13
N THR A 233 -2.25 -11.07 -6.94
CA THR A 233 -2.26 -12.05 -8.04
C THR A 233 -3.65 -12.39 -8.52
N PHE A 234 -4.60 -12.65 -7.62
CA PHE A 234 -5.95 -13.05 -8.02
C PHE A 234 -6.97 -11.93 -7.78
N MET A 235 -7.71 -11.56 -8.84
CA MET A 235 -8.80 -10.58 -8.75
C MET A 235 -10.10 -11.18 -8.18
N ILE A 236 -10.13 -12.50 -7.93
CA ILE A 236 -11.31 -13.17 -7.36
C ILE A 236 -11.71 -12.57 -6.01
N TRP A 237 -10.75 -12.12 -5.20
CA TRP A 237 -11.03 -11.48 -3.92
C TRP A 237 -11.76 -10.16 -4.09
N ASP A 238 -11.39 -9.35 -5.09
CA ASP A 238 -12.07 -8.11 -5.41
C ASP A 238 -13.51 -8.33 -5.87
N HIS A 239 -13.76 -9.41 -6.60
CA HIS A 239 -15.12 -9.80 -6.96
C HIS A 239 -15.92 -10.27 -5.74
N LEU A 240 -15.34 -11.12 -4.89
CA LEU A 240 -16.01 -11.66 -3.71
C LEU A 240 -16.36 -10.58 -2.68
N PHE A 241 -15.52 -9.56 -2.53
CA PHE A 241 -15.71 -8.52 -1.54
C PHE A 241 -16.05 -7.14 -2.13
N GLY A 242 -16.45 -7.09 -3.40
CA GLY A 242 -17.08 -5.92 -4.03
C GLY A 242 -16.16 -4.72 -4.28
N SER A 243 -14.86 -4.94 -4.48
CA SER A 243 -13.87 -3.89 -4.76
C SER A 243 -13.36 -3.87 -6.21
N PHE A 244 -13.83 -4.79 -7.07
CA PHE A 244 -13.39 -4.85 -8.47
C PHE A 244 -13.90 -3.66 -9.30
N GLN A 245 -13.03 -3.09 -10.13
CA GLN A 245 -13.33 -2.01 -11.08
C GLN A 245 -12.45 -2.13 -12.33
N TYR A 246 -13.07 -2.08 -13.51
CA TYR A 246 -12.33 -2.00 -14.77
C TYR A 246 -11.73 -0.60 -14.97
N GLU A 247 -10.59 -0.55 -15.67
CA GLU A 247 -10.08 0.71 -16.21
C GLU A 247 -11.03 1.17 -17.33
N GLU A 248 -11.73 2.27 -17.12
CA GLU A 248 -12.66 2.86 -18.10
C GLU A 248 -12.03 4.09 -18.76
N GLU A 249 -11.34 4.91 -17.97
CA GLU A 249 -10.53 6.06 -18.36
C GLU A 249 -9.12 5.96 -17.79
N LYS A 250 -8.15 6.65 -18.42
CA LYS A 250 -6.76 6.72 -17.94
C LYS A 250 -6.74 7.25 -16.50
N PRO A 251 -6.17 6.52 -15.53
CA PRO A 251 -6.09 6.99 -14.16
C PRO A 251 -5.17 8.20 -13.99
N ARG A 252 -5.49 9.05 -13.01
CA ARG A 252 -4.62 10.11 -12.50
C ARG A 252 -3.95 9.59 -11.23
N TYR A 253 -2.64 9.46 -11.25
CA TYR A 253 -1.87 8.90 -10.14
C TYR A 253 -1.50 9.95 -9.09
N GLY A 254 -0.85 9.48 -8.04
CA GLY A 254 -0.51 10.25 -6.86
C GLY A 254 -1.55 10.10 -5.76
N ILE A 255 -1.33 10.81 -4.67
CA ILE A 255 -2.26 10.86 -3.54
C ILE A 255 -3.09 12.15 -3.60
N THR A 256 -4.24 12.16 -2.94
CA THR A 256 -5.16 13.32 -2.94
C THR A 256 -4.64 14.53 -2.15
N SER A 257 -3.45 14.43 -1.55
CA SER A 257 -2.79 15.49 -0.76
C SER A 257 -1.47 15.90 -1.39
N LEU A 258 -1.17 17.20 -1.40
CA LEU A 258 0.08 17.72 -1.93
C LEU A 258 1.28 17.30 -1.07
N LEU A 259 2.27 16.67 -1.71
CA LEU A 259 3.55 16.33 -1.07
C LEU A 259 4.54 17.48 -1.18
N LYS A 260 5.29 17.72 -0.11
CA LYS A 260 6.36 18.74 -0.09
C LYS A 260 7.61 18.30 -0.86
N SER A 261 7.81 17.00 -1.03
CA SER A 261 8.97 16.44 -1.73
C SER A 261 8.63 15.10 -2.35
N LYS A 262 9.09 14.88 -3.59
CA LYS A 262 9.02 13.60 -4.32
C LYS A 262 10.30 12.77 -4.25
N LEU A 263 11.38 13.39 -3.75
CA LEU A 263 12.74 12.84 -3.76
C LEU A 263 13.19 12.36 -2.38
N ASN A 264 12.83 13.07 -1.31
CA ASN A 264 13.35 12.80 0.03
C ASN A 264 12.72 11.52 0.62
N PRO A 265 13.46 10.41 0.74
CA PRO A 265 12.91 9.13 1.15
C PRO A 265 12.44 9.13 2.62
N LEU A 266 13.09 9.91 3.49
CA LEU A 266 12.73 10.02 4.89
C LEU A 266 11.38 10.73 5.06
N TYR A 267 11.20 11.86 4.36
CA TYR A 267 9.93 12.57 4.35
C TYR A 267 8.79 11.70 3.80
N LEU A 268 9.01 11.05 2.66
CA LEU A 268 8.01 10.20 2.02
C LEU A 268 7.54 9.05 2.92
N ASN A 269 8.43 8.46 3.72
CA ASN A 269 8.08 7.39 4.66
C ASN A 269 7.43 7.87 5.97
N ILE A 270 7.63 9.13 6.38
CA ILE A 270 7.27 9.60 7.74
C ILE A 270 6.14 10.64 7.75
N HIS A 271 5.86 11.32 6.64
CA HIS A 271 4.90 12.43 6.61
C HIS A 271 3.50 12.06 7.13
N GLU A 272 2.94 10.93 6.73
CA GLU A 272 1.60 10.52 7.18
C GLU A 272 1.58 10.20 8.68
N PHE A 273 2.67 9.63 9.23
CA PHE A 273 2.79 9.45 10.68
C PHE A 273 2.83 10.79 11.43
N GLN A 274 3.52 11.79 10.87
CA GLN A 274 3.54 13.14 11.44
C GLN A 274 2.15 13.77 11.43
N ASP A 275 1.39 13.57 10.35
CA ASP A 275 0.02 14.07 10.22
C ASP A 275 -0.92 13.38 11.21
N ILE A 276 -0.79 12.07 11.43
CA ILE A 276 -1.53 11.34 12.47
C ILE A 276 -1.21 11.93 13.85
N ILE A 277 0.08 12.09 14.19
CA ILE A 277 0.52 12.63 15.49
C ILE A 277 -0.04 14.05 15.70
N SER A 278 0.02 14.90 14.67
CA SER A 278 -0.50 16.27 14.70
C SER A 278 -2.00 16.29 14.96
N ASP A 279 -2.77 15.46 14.28
CA ASP A 279 -4.22 15.36 14.47
C ASP A 279 -4.59 14.83 15.86
N VAL A 280 -3.88 13.81 16.34
CA VAL A 280 -4.07 13.22 17.68
C VAL A 280 -3.77 14.24 18.79
N LYS A 281 -2.70 15.04 18.64
CA LYS A 281 -2.35 16.11 19.59
C LYS A 281 -3.43 17.20 19.64
N LYS A 282 -4.03 17.55 18.51
CA LYS A 282 -5.11 18.56 18.41
C LYS A 282 -6.48 18.01 18.85
N ALA A 283 -6.65 16.70 18.90
CA ALA A 283 -7.92 16.06 19.24
C ALA A 283 -8.22 16.10 20.75
N LYS A 284 -9.38 16.66 21.11
CA LYS A 284 -9.92 16.59 22.46
C LYS A 284 -10.70 15.27 22.65
N GLY A 285 -10.33 14.51 23.68
CA GLY A 285 -10.99 13.26 24.08
C GLY A 285 -10.42 11.98 23.42
N PHE A 286 -10.45 10.87 24.16
CA PHE A 286 -9.87 9.58 23.75
C PHE A 286 -10.46 9.04 22.44
N ARG A 287 -11.80 9.05 22.31
CA ARG A 287 -12.50 8.57 21.10
C ARG A 287 -12.03 9.27 19.83
N LYS A 288 -11.81 10.58 19.89
CA LYS A 288 -11.35 11.38 18.74
C LYS A 288 -9.89 11.10 18.40
N LYS A 289 -9.05 10.82 19.40
CA LYS A 289 -7.66 10.39 19.19
C LYS A 289 -7.61 9.05 18.45
N VAL A 290 -8.36 8.06 18.93
CA VAL A 290 -8.49 6.74 18.28
C VAL A 290 -9.02 6.88 16.85
N TYR A 291 -10.04 7.71 16.64
CA TYR A 291 -10.58 8.01 15.32
C TYR A 291 -9.50 8.51 14.33
N TYR A 292 -8.63 9.44 14.74
CA TYR A 292 -7.57 9.95 13.85
C TYR A 292 -6.46 8.95 13.53
N ILE A 293 -6.35 7.87 14.31
CA ILE A 293 -5.36 6.81 14.10
C ILE A 293 -5.93 5.71 13.19
N PHE A 294 -7.18 5.30 13.41
CA PHE A 294 -7.72 4.08 12.80
C PHE A 294 -8.87 4.28 11.80
N ALA A 295 -9.48 5.46 11.72
CA ALA A 295 -10.51 5.68 10.71
C ALA A 295 -9.91 5.69 9.29
N SER A 296 -10.76 5.54 8.28
CA SER A 296 -10.35 5.60 6.87
C SER A 296 -9.68 6.94 6.54
N PRO A 297 -8.54 6.94 5.81
CA PRO A 297 -7.90 8.13 5.28
C PRO A 297 -8.85 9.02 4.48
N ASP A 298 -9.70 8.43 3.63
CA ASP A 298 -10.68 9.17 2.82
C ASP A 298 -11.69 9.92 3.69
N ILE A 299 -12.25 9.25 4.70
CA ILE A 299 -13.20 9.88 5.63
C ILE A 299 -12.51 11.01 6.41
N ILE A 300 -11.24 10.84 6.80
CA ILE A 300 -10.46 11.88 7.45
C ILE A 300 -10.22 13.06 6.51
N ALA A 301 -9.83 12.81 5.26
CA ALA A 301 -9.59 13.83 4.25
C ALA A 301 -10.86 14.65 3.94
N LYS A 302 -11.99 13.98 3.67
CA LYS A 302 -13.30 14.62 3.46
C LYS A 302 -13.72 15.49 4.65
N ASN A 303 -13.50 15.00 5.87
CA ASN A 303 -13.81 15.76 7.08
C ASN A 303 -12.89 16.98 7.30
N LYS A 304 -11.62 16.92 6.88
CA LYS A 304 -10.71 18.07 6.91
C LYS A 304 -11.13 19.12 5.88
N LEU A 305 -11.38 18.70 4.65
CA LEU A 305 -11.86 19.57 3.57
C LEU A 305 -13.15 20.30 3.97
N LYS A 306 -14.14 19.58 4.50
CA LYS A 306 -15.41 20.17 4.96
C LYS A 306 -15.21 21.25 6.03
N LYS A 307 -14.26 21.07 6.95
CA LYS A 307 -13.95 22.07 7.99
C LYS A 307 -13.29 23.31 7.40
N GLU A 308 -12.35 23.14 6.48
CA GLU A 308 -11.68 24.25 5.79
C GLU A 308 -12.68 25.08 4.97
N THR A 309 -13.57 24.42 4.20
CA THR A 309 -14.64 25.10 3.45
C THR A 309 -15.62 25.82 4.39
N THR A 310 -16.00 25.20 5.51
CA THR A 310 -16.90 25.85 6.48
C THR A 310 -16.24 27.06 7.14
N GLN A 311 -14.94 26.97 7.44
CA GLN A 311 -14.19 28.05 8.06
C GLN A 311 -13.94 29.21 7.08
N SER A 312 -13.64 28.92 5.81
CA SER A 312 -13.48 29.94 4.78
C SER A 312 -14.80 30.66 4.49
N LEU A 313 -15.93 29.95 4.46
CA LEU A 313 -17.27 30.54 4.36
C LEU A 313 -17.62 31.41 5.58
N LYS A 314 -17.28 31.00 6.80
CA LYS A 314 -17.49 31.83 8.00
C LYS A 314 -16.64 33.10 7.97
N LEU A 315 -15.39 33.01 7.52
CA LEU A 315 -14.50 34.17 7.36
C LEU A 315 -14.99 35.12 6.26
N SER A 316 -15.47 34.60 5.13
CA SER A 316 -16.01 35.43 4.05
C SER A 316 -17.29 36.14 4.45
N ILE A 317 -18.22 35.46 5.14
CA ILE A 317 -19.44 36.05 5.72
C ILE A 317 -19.08 37.12 6.76
N SER A 318 -18.15 36.83 7.67
CA SER A 318 -17.68 37.81 8.66
C SER A 318 -17.07 39.06 8.00
N CYS A 319 -16.21 38.89 6.99
CA CYS A 319 -15.65 40.00 6.22
C CYS A 319 -16.73 40.81 5.48
N GLN A 320 -17.76 40.16 4.92
CA GLN A 320 -18.88 40.85 4.28
C GLN A 320 -19.74 41.62 5.30
N GLN A 321 -19.97 41.05 6.48
CA GLN A 321 -20.74 41.68 7.56
C GLN A 321 -19.99 42.86 8.17
N VAL A 322 -18.67 42.77 8.35
CA VAL A 322 -17.80 43.90 8.74
C VAL A 322 -17.80 45.00 7.67
N LYS A 323 -17.73 44.67 6.37
CA LYS A 323 -17.85 45.67 5.30
C LYS A 323 -19.22 46.35 5.26
N LYS A 324 -20.31 45.62 5.54
CA LYS A 324 -21.67 46.17 5.61
C LYS A 324 -21.85 47.08 6.84
N ASN A 325 -21.29 46.69 7.99
CA ASN A 325 -21.30 47.50 9.20
C ASN A 325 -20.41 48.76 9.07
N ASN A 326 -19.26 48.67 8.39
CA ASN A 326 -18.42 49.84 8.10
C ASN A 326 -19.04 50.79 7.07
N LYS A 327 -19.88 50.30 6.13
CA LYS A 327 -20.70 51.17 5.27
C LYS A 327 -21.78 51.91 6.07
N HIS A 328 -22.40 51.27 7.06
CA HIS A 328 -23.32 51.94 7.98
C HIS A 328 -22.61 52.91 8.94
N PHE A 329 -21.39 52.58 9.40
CA PHE A 329 -20.60 53.48 10.25
C PHE A 329 -20.12 54.73 9.49
N LYS A 330 -19.75 54.59 8.20
CA LYS A 330 -19.38 55.73 7.34
C LYS A 330 -20.57 56.61 6.91
N SER A 331 -21.81 56.14 6.96
CA SER A 331 -22.99 56.98 6.72
C SER A 331 -23.54 57.67 7.99
N SER A 332 -23.02 57.32 9.18
CA SER A 332 -23.45 57.90 10.46
C SER A 332 -22.54 59.05 10.94
N TYR A 333 -21.38 59.26 10.32
CA TYR A 333 -20.41 60.29 10.72
C TYR A 333 -20.15 61.36 9.65
N SER A 334 -20.87 61.36 8.54
CA SER A 334 -20.69 62.38 7.48
C SER A 334 -21.70 63.54 7.50
N ASN A 335 -22.66 63.56 8.43
CA ASN A 335 -23.77 64.53 8.40
C ASN A 335 -23.84 65.54 9.56
N THR A 336 -22.76 65.78 10.32
CA THR A 336 -22.81 66.77 11.42
C THR A 336 -21.66 67.80 11.47
N LEU A 337 -20.92 68.04 10.39
CA LEU A 337 -19.82 69.04 10.42
C LEU A 337 -19.69 69.93 9.18
N ALA A 338 -20.75 70.06 8.37
CA ALA A 338 -20.74 70.94 7.20
C ALA A 338 -21.99 71.81 7.14
N GLU A 339 -22.22 72.63 8.17
CA GLU A 339 -23.07 73.82 8.03
C GLU A 339 -22.81 74.81 9.17
N LYS A 340 -22.58 76.08 8.79
CA LYS A 340 -22.29 77.28 9.59
C LYS A 340 -20.80 77.60 9.82
N ILE A 341 -20.27 78.45 8.93
CA ILE A 341 -19.84 79.84 9.25
C ILE A 341 -19.59 80.54 7.90
N ILE A 342 -20.54 81.38 7.50
CA ILE A 342 -20.32 82.56 6.66
C ILE A 342 -20.90 83.73 7.48
N VAL A 343 -20.02 84.68 7.77
CA VAL A 343 -20.13 86.11 8.17
C VAL A 343 -19.11 86.38 9.26
#